data_AF-A0A4Y7KH78-F1
#
_entry.id   AF-A0A4Y7KH78-F1
#
_cell.length_a   1.000
_cell.length_b   1.000
_cell.length_c   1.000
_cell.angle_alpha   90.00
_cell.angle_beta   90.00
_cell.angle_gamma   90.00
#
_symmetry.space_group_name_H-M   'P 1'
#
loop_
_entity.id
_entity.type
_entity.pdbx_description
1 polymer ?
#
loop_
_entity_poly.entity_id
_entity_poly.type
_entity_poly.pdbx_seq_one_letter_code
_entity_poly.pdbx_strand_id
1 'polypeptide(L)'
;MSMWRLPEEIEVDIFLKLPVNSILACRCVCKPWCGLLTKPKFIKDHLDLTIQSNNNNNPRLMFGQSQYDQGKNPIINSVDYKSISSSSSSSASDFPEMKVVSMEYPFEKINTKAIVFLGSCTGLICLGVSNNGTSINEKNWICIWNPSTGEYIDIKLHILEFREKASYCYRYGFGYGSNIDDYKLVQISGYDNCWSQIVKVCTIGSKCWKTIQSKHPYVFSGQLHENLHGVFINGVLHWSGATKATFGITGKHIVCFDINEERFMDIPFPEETVLPLQQHQETYREVGGSPKDLLYPRIQPFK
;
A
#
# COMPACT_ATOMS: atom_id res chain seq x y z
N MET A 1 -0.86 -40.16 -32.81
CA MET A 1 -0.88 -38.81 -33.42
C MET A 1 -0.01 -37.90 -32.58
N SER A 2 1.17 -37.49 -33.06
CA SER A 2 2.00 -36.52 -32.34
C SER A 2 1.35 -35.15 -32.44
N MET A 3 0.81 -34.68 -31.32
CA MET A 3 0.31 -33.32 -31.17
C MET A 3 1.51 -32.38 -31.30
N TRP A 4 1.50 -31.48 -32.29
CA TRP A 4 2.49 -30.41 -32.41
C TRP A 4 2.51 -29.63 -31.09
N ARG A 5 3.57 -29.79 -30.30
CA ARG A 5 3.76 -29.02 -29.07
C ARG A 5 4.63 -27.82 -29.42
N LEU A 6 4.17 -26.64 -29.02
CA LEU A 6 5.00 -25.45 -29.02
C LEU A 6 6.20 -25.71 -28.07
N PRO A 7 7.40 -25.21 -28.40
CA PRO A 7 8.52 -25.20 -27.45
C PRO A 7 8.12 -24.44 -26.18
N GLU A 8 8.63 -24.89 -25.02
CA GLU A 8 8.30 -24.30 -23.71
C GLU A 8 8.64 -22.79 -23.67
N GLU A 9 9.72 -22.37 -24.34
CA GLU A 9 10.12 -20.96 -24.39
C GLU A 9 9.04 -20.09 -25.06
N ILE A 10 8.43 -20.60 -26.13
CA ILE A 10 7.38 -19.89 -26.85
C ILE A 10 6.08 -19.86 -26.04
N GLU A 11 5.77 -20.94 -25.32
CA GLU A 11 4.63 -20.95 -24.38
C GLU A 11 4.82 -19.89 -23.29
N VAL A 12 6.00 -19.79 -22.69
CA VAL A 12 6.33 -18.76 -21.69
C VAL A 12 6.13 -17.36 -22.25
N ASP A 13 6.68 -17.07 -23.43
CA ASP A 13 6.57 -15.74 -24.06
C ASP A 13 5.13 -15.34 -24.37
N ILE A 14 4.28 -16.31 -24.70
CA ILE A 14 2.83 -16.09 -24.90
C ILE A 14 2.18 -15.78 -23.55
N PHE A 15 2.42 -16.61 -22.53
CA PHE A 15 1.78 -16.45 -21.22
C PHE A 15 2.22 -15.18 -20.49
N LEU A 16 3.47 -14.75 -20.65
CA LEU A 16 3.98 -13.50 -20.07
C LEU A 16 3.24 -12.25 -20.56
N LYS A 17 2.56 -12.32 -21.72
CA LYS A 17 1.78 -11.21 -22.28
C LYS A 17 0.32 -11.22 -21.85
N LEU A 18 -0.13 -12.26 -21.16
CA LEU A 18 -1.53 -12.38 -20.75
C LEU A 18 -1.80 -11.62 -19.45
N PRO A 19 -3.01 -11.04 -19.27
CA PRO A 19 -3.45 -10.53 -17.98
C PRO A 19 -3.50 -11.62 -16.92
N VAL A 20 -3.35 -11.24 -15.65
CA VAL A 20 -3.34 -12.17 -14.50
C VAL A 20 -4.57 -13.10 -14.51
N ASN A 21 -5.77 -12.57 -14.75
CA ASN A 21 -6.99 -13.38 -14.77
C ASN A 21 -6.97 -14.48 -15.86
N SER A 22 -6.40 -14.17 -17.02
CA SER A 22 -6.24 -15.15 -18.11
C SER A 22 -5.22 -16.22 -17.73
N ILE A 23 -4.12 -15.85 -17.08
CA ILE A 23 -3.12 -16.80 -16.55
C ILE A 23 -3.76 -17.75 -15.54
N LEU A 24 -4.58 -17.23 -14.63
CA LEU A 24 -5.29 -18.06 -13.64
C LEU A 24 -6.25 -19.05 -14.31
N ALA A 25 -6.96 -18.64 -15.35
CA ALA A 25 -7.77 -19.56 -16.15
C ALA A 25 -6.92 -20.62 -16.87
N CYS A 26 -5.77 -20.24 -17.44
CA CYS A 26 -4.84 -21.16 -18.11
C CYS A 26 -4.28 -22.23 -17.17
N ARG A 27 -4.06 -21.92 -15.87
CA ARG A 27 -3.64 -22.90 -14.85
C ARG A 27 -4.65 -24.05 -14.70
N CYS A 28 -5.93 -23.82 -14.99
CA CYS A 28 -6.97 -24.83 -14.89
C CYS A 28 -7.13 -25.70 -16.14
N VAL A 29 -6.46 -25.36 -17.25
CA VAL A 29 -6.62 -26.06 -18.54
C VAL A 29 -5.90 -27.41 -18.54
N CYS A 30 -4.63 -27.46 -18.11
CA CYS A 30 -3.85 -28.70 -18.06
C CYS A 30 -2.71 -28.66 -17.04
N LYS A 31 -2.21 -29.84 -16.62
CA LYS A 31 -1.13 -29.97 -15.63
C LYS A 31 0.20 -29.32 -16.07
N PRO A 32 0.67 -29.45 -17.32
CA PRO A 32 1.90 -28.78 -17.77
C PRO A 32 1.83 -27.26 -17.63
N TRP A 33 0.72 -26.65 -18.07
CA TRP A 33 0.53 -25.19 -17.93
C TRP A 33 0.42 -24.78 -16.47
N CYS A 34 -0.32 -25.52 -15.65
CA CYS A 34 -0.36 -25.27 -14.20
C CYS A 34 1.04 -25.29 -13.58
N GLY A 35 1.85 -26.29 -13.94
CA GLY A 35 3.23 -26.41 -13.49
C GLY A 35 4.12 -25.25 -13.97
N LEU A 36 4.02 -24.86 -15.24
CA LEU A 36 4.77 -23.75 -15.83
C LEU A 36 4.44 -22.40 -15.18
N LEU A 37 3.15 -22.10 -15.09
CA LEU A 37 2.61 -20.82 -14.62
C LEU A 37 2.72 -20.62 -13.11
N THR A 38 3.04 -21.69 -12.35
CA THR A 38 3.29 -21.62 -10.91
C THR A 38 4.80 -21.54 -10.59
N LYS A 39 5.69 -21.60 -11.60
CA LYS A 39 7.14 -21.47 -11.36
C LYS A 39 7.46 -20.06 -10.82
N PRO A 40 8.28 -19.93 -9.75
CA PRO A 40 8.65 -18.63 -9.20
C PRO A 40 9.24 -17.66 -10.22
N LYS A 41 10.07 -18.18 -11.14
CA LYS A 41 10.66 -17.39 -12.23
C LYS A 41 9.58 -16.79 -13.13
N PHE A 42 8.61 -17.58 -13.56
CA PHE A 42 7.52 -17.10 -14.41
C PHE A 42 6.71 -16.00 -13.70
N ILE A 43 6.39 -16.20 -12.41
CA ILE A 43 5.65 -15.22 -11.60
C ILE A 43 6.43 -13.89 -11.50
N LYS A 44 7.74 -13.96 -11.27
CA LYS A 44 8.62 -12.79 -11.20
C LYS A 44 8.73 -12.07 -12.53
N ASP A 45 9.00 -12.79 -13.61
CA ASP A 45 9.10 -12.25 -14.96
C ASP A 45 7.78 -11.58 -15.39
N HIS A 46 6.63 -12.21 -15.07
CA HIS A 46 5.30 -11.65 -15.33
C HIS A 46 5.03 -10.38 -14.53
N LEU A 47 5.40 -10.37 -13.24
CA LEU A 47 5.26 -9.21 -12.37
C LEU A 47 6.11 -8.03 -12.88
N ASP A 48 7.37 -8.28 -13.21
CA ASP A 48 8.30 -7.26 -13.70
C ASP A 48 7.80 -6.66 -15.02
N LEU A 49 7.33 -7.51 -15.96
CA LEU A 49 6.71 -7.05 -17.20
C LEU A 49 5.41 -6.26 -16.94
N THR A 50 4.60 -6.67 -15.97
CA THR A 50 3.38 -5.93 -15.59
C THR A 50 3.72 -4.56 -15.01
N ILE A 51 4.74 -4.46 -14.17
CA ILE A 51 5.22 -3.18 -13.61
C ILE A 51 5.77 -2.28 -14.72
N GLN A 52 6.56 -2.82 -15.65
CA GLN A 52 7.13 -2.06 -16.78
C GLN A 52 6.07 -1.62 -17.79
N SER A 53 5.09 -2.48 -18.09
CA SER A 53 4.01 -2.19 -19.05
C SER A 53 2.89 -1.31 -18.48
N ASN A 54 2.78 -1.21 -17.15
CA ASN A 54 1.85 -0.30 -16.47
C ASN A 54 2.14 1.20 -16.69
N ASN A 55 3.09 1.55 -17.56
CA ASN A 55 3.23 2.89 -18.16
C ASN A 55 1.93 3.43 -18.80
N ASN A 56 0.90 2.58 -18.99
CA ASN A 56 -0.44 3.01 -19.37
C ASN A 56 -1.25 3.72 -18.27
N ASN A 57 -0.68 4.05 -17.10
CA ASN A 57 -1.25 4.96 -16.08
C ASN A 57 -2.70 4.65 -15.66
N ASN A 58 -3.08 3.38 -15.52
CA ASN A 58 -4.40 3.01 -15.00
C ASN A 58 -4.30 2.16 -13.73
N PRO A 59 -3.85 2.73 -12.60
CA PRO A 59 -3.86 1.98 -11.34
C PRO A 59 -5.29 1.57 -10.97
N ARG A 60 -5.44 0.38 -10.42
CA ARG A 60 -6.69 -0.03 -9.76
C ARG A 60 -6.65 0.47 -8.32
N LEU A 61 -7.60 1.32 -7.98
CA LEU A 61 -7.78 1.81 -6.62
C LEU A 61 -8.61 0.80 -5.83
N MET A 62 -8.23 0.59 -4.57
CA MET A 62 -8.99 -0.22 -3.63
C MET A 62 -9.28 0.59 -2.38
N PHE A 63 -10.51 0.50 -1.88
CA PHE A 63 -10.95 1.23 -0.71
C PHE A 63 -11.90 0.38 0.12
N GLY A 64 -11.81 0.54 1.43
CA GLY A 64 -12.62 -0.18 2.40
C GLY A 64 -13.72 0.72 2.94
N GLN A 65 -14.91 0.16 3.12
CA GLN A 65 -16.01 0.80 3.83
C GLN A 65 -16.32 -0.04 5.09
N SER A 66 -15.99 0.50 6.26
CA SER A 66 -16.38 -0.07 7.55
C SER A 66 -17.84 0.31 7.85
N GLN A 67 -18.62 -0.66 8.36
CA GLN A 67 -20.03 -0.49 8.70
C GLN A 67 -20.24 -0.67 10.22
N TYR A 68 -19.52 0.13 11.00
CA TYR A 68 -19.32 -0.01 12.45
C TYR A 68 -20.62 -0.20 13.26
N ASP A 69 -21.74 0.37 12.80
CA ASP A 69 -23.01 0.38 13.52
C ASP A 69 -24.07 -0.60 12.96
N GLN A 70 -23.77 -1.35 11.90
CA GLN A 70 -24.76 -2.22 11.23
C GLN A 70 -24.60 -3.71 11.52
N GLY A 71 -23.63 -4.12 12.34
CA GLY A 71 -23.33 -5.54 12.60
C GLY A 71 -22.90 -6.32 11.35
N LYS A 72 -22.53 -5.61 10.28
CA LYS A 72 -22.07 -6.17 9.01
C LYS A 72 -20.56 -6.08 8.90
N ASN A 73 -19.97 -7.06 8.25
CA ASN A 73 -18.54 -7.04 7.97
C ASN A 73 -18.19 -5.91 6.98
N PRO A 74 -16.96 -5.36 7.04
CA PRO A 74 -16.53 -4.32 6.12
C PRO A 74 -16.50 -4.82 4.68
N ILE A 75 -16.78 -3.91 3.74
CA ILE A 75 -16.73 -4.19 2.31
C ILE A 75 -15.45 -3.59 1.74
N ILE A 76 -14.76 -4.35 0.88
CA ILE A 76 -13.64 -3.85 0.09
C ILE A 76 -14.12 -3.71 -1.35
N ASN A 77 -13.94 -2.54 -1.94
CA ASN A 77 -14.27 -2.27 -3.33
C ASN A 77 -13.00 -1.95 -4.11
N SER A 78 -13.05 -2.20 -5.41
CA SER A 78 -12.03 -1.78 -6.37
C SER A 78 -12.63 -1.05 -7.55
N VAL A 79 -11.86 -0.13 -8.11
CA VAL A 79 -12.24 0.65 -9.28
C VAL A 79 -11.00 1.04 -10.08
N ASP A 80 -11.11 1.03 -11.40
CA ASP A 80 -10.02 1.46 -12.27
C ASP A 80 -9.92 3.00 -12.26
N TYR A 81 -8.74 3.55 -12.00
CA TYR A 81 -8.54 5.00 -11.85
C TYR A 81 -9.04 5.81 -13.04
N LYS A 82 -8.81 5.32 -14.27
CA LYS A 82 -9.29 5.96 -15.50
C LYS A 82 -10.81 6.05 -15.58
N SER A 83 -11.54 5.12 -14.96
CA SER A 83 -13.00 5.18 -14.88
C SER A 83 -13.44 6.40 -14.07
N ILE A 84 -12.70 6.74 -13.01
CA ILE A 84 -12.95 7.92 -12.18
C ILE A 84 -12.54 9.18 -12.96
N SER A 85 -11.34 9.22 -13.52
CA SER A 85 -10.81 10.43 -14.18
C SER A 85 -11.62 10.83 -15.42
N SER A 86 -12.16 9.86 -16.16
CA SER A 86 -12.97 10.13 -17.36
C SER A 86 -14.36 10.67 -17.00
N SER A 87 -14.87 10.36 -15.80
CA SER A 87 -16.19 10.80 -15.33
C SER A 87 -16.23 12.27 -14.91
N SER A 88 -15.06 12.90 -14.70
CA SER A 88 -14.96 14.31 -14.27
C SER A 88 -14.99 15.30 -15.45
N SER A 89 -14.96 14.83 -16.69
CA SER A 89 -14.70 15.66 -17.89
C SER A 89 -15.83 15.70 -18.93
N SER A 90 -16.96 15.02 -18.71
CA SER A 90 -18.07 14.94 -19.68
C SER A 90 -19.38 15.52 -19.14
N SER A 91 -20.04 16.33 -19.96
CA SER A 91 -21.41 16.80 -19.75
C SER A 91 -22.36 15.62 -19.47
N ALA A 92 -23.33 15.85 -18.56
CA ALA A 92 -24.13 14.87 -17.83
C ALA A 92 -25.01 13.88 -18.62
N SER A 93 -24.82 13.68 -19.92
CA SER A 93 -25.69 12.85 -20.76
C SER A 93 -25.13 11.49 -21.18
N ASP A 94 -23.83 11.23 -21.04
CA ASP A 94 -23.21 9.92 -21.33
C ASP A 94 -22.20 9.56 -20.24
N PHE A 95 -22.67 9.13 -19.07
CA PHE A 95 -21.78 8.55 -18.07
C PHE A 95 -21.41 7.12 -18.50
N PRO A 96 -20.14 6.82 -18.87
CA PRO A 96 -19.71 5.44 -18.87
C PRO A 96 -19.90 4.89 -17.45
N GLU A 97 -20.66 3.82 -17.33
CA GLU A 97 -21.03 3.21 -16.05
C GLU A 97 -19.77 2.95 -15.21
N MET A 98 -19.61 3.68 -14.10
CA MET A 98 -18.47 3.52 -13.20
C MET A 98 -18.52 2.11 -12.61
N LYS A 99 -17.65 1.23 -13.12
CA LYS A 99 -17.65 -0.17 -12.73
C LYS A 99 -16.88 -0.36 -11.42
N VAL A 100 -17.58 -0.15 -10.31
CA VAL A 100 -17.10 -0.52 -8.98
C VAL A 100 -17.28 -2.02 -8.81
N VAL A 101 -16.20 -2.72 -8.46
CA VAL A 101 -16.20 -4.16 -8.23
C VAL A 101 -16.03 -4.43 -6.75
N SER A 102 -17.05 -5.04 -6.13
CA SER A 102 -16.93 -5.58 -4.76
C SER A 102 -15.94 -6.74 -4.76
N MET A 103 -15.03 -6.72 -3.81
CA MET A 103 -13.98 -7.72 -3.68
C MET A 103 -14.34 -8.70 -2.59
N GLU A 104 -14.37 -9.98 -2.95
CA GLU A 104 -14.44 -11.06 -1.98
C GLU A 104 -13.06 -11.21 -1.33
N TYR A 105 -13.03 -11.17 0.01
CA TYR A 105 -11.80 -11.38 0.76
C TYR A 105 -11.94 -12.63 1.65
N PRO A 106 -10.91 -13.48 1.69
CA PRO A 106 -11.00 -14.85 2.22
C PRO A 106 -10.91 -14.95 3.76
N PHE A 107 -10.83 -13.82 4.46
CA PHE A 107 -10.59 -13.75 5.91
C PHE A 107 -11.73 -13.04 6.65
N GLU A 108 -12.95 -13.12 6.11
CA GLU A 108 -14.17 -12.63 6.75
C GLU A 108 -14.42 -13.39 8.06
N LYS A 109 -13.94 -12.82 9.18
CA LYS A 109 -14.18 -13.35 10.53
C LYS A 109 -15.46 -12.76 11.10
N ILE A 110 -16.21 -13.59 11.84
CA ILE A 110 -17.38 -13.17 12.60
C ILE A 110 -17.00 -11.96 13.47
N ASN A 111 -17.80 -10.89 13.41
CA ASN A 111 -17.63 -9.63 14.16
C ASN A 111 -16.40 -8.78 13.76
N THR A 112 -15.97 -8.84 12.50
CA THR A 112 -15.00 -7.87 11.98
C THR A 112 -15.67 -6.49 11.94
N LYS A 113 -15.11 -5.49 12.64
CA LYS A 113 -15.67 -4.12 12.65
C LYS A 113 -14.98 -3.19 11.67
N ALA A 114 -13.67 -3.35 11.46
CA ALA A 114 -12.88 -2.49 10.58
C ALA A 114 -11.78 -3.27 9.84
N ILE A 115 -11.54 -2.84 8.60
CA ILE A 115 -10.38 -3.22 7.80
C ILE A 115 -9.59 -1.94 7.53
N VAL A 116 -8.28 -1.99 7.75
CA VAL A 116 -7.35 -0.87 7.62
C VAL A 116 -6.25 -1.24 6.65
N PHE A 117 -6.00 -0.39 5.66
CA PHE A 117 -4.90 -0.60 4.70
C PHE A 117 -3.58 -0.16 5.33
N LEU A 118 -2.69 -1.12 5.56
CA LEU A 118 -1.38 -0.90 6.19
C LEU A 118 -0.27 -0.64 5.16
N GLY A 119 -0.52 -0.97 3.89
CA GLY A 119 0.36 -0.73 2.76
C GLY A 119 0.03 -1.65 1.58
N SER A 120 0.59 -1.35 0.42
CA SER A 120 0.54 -2.21 -0.76
C SER A 120 1.92 -2.29 -1.40
N CYS A 121 2.23 -3.45 -1.98
CA CYS A 121 3.49 -3.66 -2.67
C CYS A 121 3.27 -4.73 -3.75
N THR A 122 3.66 -4.43 -4.99
CA THR A 122 3.74 -5.40 -6.10
C THR A 122 2.49 -6.29 -6.26
N GLY A 123 1.30 -5.67 -6.13
CA GLY A 123 0.00 -6.35 -6.27
C GLY A 123 -0.51 -7.04 -5.00
N LEU A 124 0.28 -7.09 -3.93
CA LEU A 124 -0.12 -7.54 -2.61
C LEU A 124 -0.57 -6.37 -1.74
N ILE A 125 -1.50 -6.64 -0.82
CA ILE A 125 -2.06 -5.66 0.11
C ILE A 125 -1.90 -6.18 1.54
N CYS A 126 -1.31 -5.36 2.39
CA CYS A 126 -1.25 -5.60 3.82
C CYS A 126 -2.46 -4.94 4.49
N LEU A 127 -3.29 -5.75 5.13
CA LEU A 127 -4.51 -5.31 5.79
C LEU A 127 -4.44 -5.61 7.29
N GLY A 128 -4.89 -4.65 8.09
CA GLY A 128 -5.18 -4.85 9.50
C GLY A 128 -6.67 -5.09 9.69
N VAL A 129 -7.02 -6.12 10.45
CA VAL A 129 -8.40 -6.54 10.71
C VAL A 129 -8.68 -6.33 12.19
N SER A 130 -9.65 -5.46 12.49
CA SER A 130 -9.98 -5.05 13.85
C SER A 130 -11.44 -5.22 14.21
N ASN A 131 -11.65 -5.61 15.45
CA ASN A 131 -12.90 -5.86 16.13
C ASN A 131 -13.24 -4.76 17.15
N ASN A 132 -12.33 -3.80 17.38
CA ASN A 132 -12.43 -2.77 18.42
C ASN A 132 -12.15 -1.34 17.93
N GLY A 133 -11.92 -1.10 16.64
CA GLY A 133 -11.74 0.26 16.10
C GLY A 133 -10.97 0.29 14.79
N THR A 134 -10.66 1.49 14.32
CA THR A 134 -9.81 1.74 13.14
C THR A 134 -8.32 1.71 13.45
N SER A 135 -7.92 1.62 14.72
CA SER A 135 -6.53 1.44 15.11
C SER A 135 -6.16 -0.04 15.14
N ILE A 136 -4.99 -0.38 14.60
CA ILE A 136 -4.46 -1.75 14.56
C ILE A 136 -3.38 -1.92 15.62
N ASN A 137 -3.71 -2.58 16.71
CA ASN A 137 -2.82 -2.91 17.82
C ASN A 137 -2.52 -4.42 17.87
N GLU A 138 -1.78 -4.84 18.90
CA GLU A 138 -1.34 -6.22 19.11
C GLU A 138 -2.48 -7.23 19.33
N LYS A 139 -3.70 -6.77 19.64
CA LYS A 139 -4.90 -7.63 19.78
C LYS A 139 -5.58 -7.89 18.43
N ASN A 140 -5.14 -7.20 17.37
CA ASN A 140 -5.70 -7.33 16.03
C ASN A 140 -4.93 -8.35 15.18
N TRP A 141 -5.49 -8.66 14.00
CA TRP A 141 -4.85 -9.52 13.02
C TRP A 141 -4.31 -8.71 11.86
N ILE A 142 -3.20 -9.14 11.30
CA ILE A 142 -2.70 -8.61 10.03
C ILE A 142 -2.75 -9.74 9.01
N CYS A 143 -3.22 -9.44 7.80
CA CYS A 143 -3.16 -10.37 6.68
C CYS A 143 -2.48 -9.72 5.48
N ILE A 144 -1.66 -10.49 4.77
CA ILE A 144 -1.14 -10.15 3.45
C ILE A 144 -2.05 -10.84 2.44
N TRP A 145 -2.73 -10.06 1.61
CA TRP A 145 -3.74 -10.55 0.67
C TRP A 145 -3.30 -10.29 -0.77
N ASN A 146 -3.51 -11.29 -1.64
CA ASN A 146 -3.43 -11.16 -3.08
C ASN A 146 -4.86 -11.07 -3.66
N PRO A 147 -5.31 -9.86 -4.07
CA PRO A 147 -6.67 -9.69 -4.60
C PRO A 147 -6.92 -10.42 -5.92
N SER A 148 -5.87 -10.78 -6.65
CA SER A 148 -6.01 -11.44 -7.95
C SER A 148 -6.23 -12.94 -7.81
N THR A 149 -5.62 -13.57 -6.80
CA THR A 149 -5.75 -15.02 -6.57
C THR A 149 -6.73 -15.36 -5.47
N GLY A 150 -7.10 -14.39 -4.62
CA GLY A 150 -7.88 -14.65 -3.42
C GLY A 150 -7.07 -15.33 -2.30
N GLU A 151 -5.76 -15.53 -2.48
CA GLU A 151 -4.90 -16.14 -1.47
C GLU A 151 -4.48 -15.09 -0.43
N TYR A 152 -4.25 -15.55 0.80
CA TYR A 152 -3.81 -14.69 1.89
C TYR A 152 -2.94 -15.42 2.90
N ILE A 153 -2.17 -14.64 3.66
CA ILE A 153 -1.32 -15.12 4.74
C ILE A 153 -1.63 -14.31 5.99
N ASP A 154 -1.98 -15.00 7.07
CA ASP A 154 -2.12 -14.41 8.40
C ASP A 154 -0.75 -14.20 9.07
N ILE A 155 -0.56 -12.99 9.60
CA ILE A 155 0.58 -12.57 10.42
C ILE A 155 0.08 -12.35 11.84
N LYS A 156 0.56 -13.19 12.76
CA LYS A 156 0.27 -13.05 14.18
C LYS A 156 1.14 -11.93 14.75
N LEU A 157 0.50 -10.93 15.35
CA LEU A 157 1.17 -9.92 16.15
C LEU A 157 1.54 -10.53 17.50
N HIS A 158 2.76 -10.26 17.98
CA HIS A 158 3.16 -10.67 19.32
C HIS A 158 2.49 -9.74 20.34
N ILE A 159 1.69 -10.33 21.22
CA ILE A 159 1.10 -9.65 22.37
C ILE A 159 2.27 -9.16 23.23
N LEU A 160 2.40 -7.84 23.37
CA LEU A 160 3.16 -7.30 24.48
C LEU A 160 2.18 -7.07 25.62
N GLU A 161 2.50 -7.59 26.80
CA GLU A 161 1.78 -7.28 28.03
C GLU A 161 2.09 -5.83 28.45
N PHE A 162 1.54 -4.84 27.74
CA PHE A 162 1.66 -3.44 28.16
C PHE A 162 0.34 -2.87 28.65
N ARG A 163 0.44 -2.22 29.81
CA ARG A 163 -0.66 -1.61 30.54
C ARG A 163 -1.27 -0.48 29.72
N GLU A 164 -2.58 -0.58 29.56
CA GLU A 164 -3.49 0.41 28.97
C GLU A 164 -3.15 1.82 29.46
N LYS A 165 -2.52 2.63 28.60
CA LYS A 165 -2.53 4.09 28.70
C LYS A 165 -2.97 4.64 27.36
N ALA A 166 -3.82 5.66 27.40
CA ALA A 166 -4.61 6.18 26.28
C ALA A 166 -3.83 6.87 25.14
N SER A 167 -2.51 6.65 25.02
CA SER A 167 -1.65 7.37 24.05
C SER A 167 -0.57 6.49 23.41
N TYR A 168 -0.75 5.17 23.37
CA TYR A 168 0.17 4.27 22.67
C TYR A 168 -0.30 4.07 21.22
N CYS A 169 0.55 4.40 20.25
CA CYS A 169 0.22 4.37 18.84
C CYS A 169 1.00 3.29 18.08
N TYR A 170 0.41 2.82 16.98
CA TYR A 170 0.97 1.83 16.08
C TYR A 170 0.97 2.35 14.65
N ARG A 171 2.13 2.26 14.02
CA ARG A 171 2.31 2.52 12.59
C ARG A 171 2.89 1.29 11.94
N TYR A 172 2.47 1.06 10.71
CA TYR A 172 2.91 -0.07 9.91
C TYR A 172 3.44 0.44 8.59
N GLY A 173 4.25 -0.37 7.93
CA GLY A 173 4.64 -0.17 6.55
C GLY A 173 4.94 -1.53 5.93
N PHE A 174 4.47 -1.75 4.71
CA PHE A 174 4.62 -3.02 4.01
C PHE A 174 5.35 -2.80 2.70
N GLY A 175 6.41 -3.57 2.45
CA GLY A 175 7.23 -3.41 1.25
C GLY A 175 8.03 -4.66 0.91
N TYR A 176 8.65 -4.64 -0.27
CA TYR A 176 9.49 -5.72 -0.78
C TYR A 176 10.98 -5.41 -0.59
N GLY A 177 11.72 -6.34 0.01
CA GLY A 177 13.17 -6.28 0.18
C GLY A 177 13.88 -7.07 -0.91
N SER A 178 14.54 -6.37 -1.83
CA SER A 178 15.24 -6.98 -2.95
C SER A 178 16.46 -7.81 -2.53
N ASN A 179 17.06 -7.51 -1.36
CA ASN A 179 18.21 -8.25 -0.85
C ASN A 179 17.89 -9.67 -0.36
N ILE A 180 16.64 -9.91 0.04
CA ILE A 180 16.16 -11.22 0.52
C ILE A 180 15.12 -11.86 -0.40
N ASP A 181 14.75 -11.19 -1.49
CA ASP A 181 13.68 -11.59 -2.42
C ASP A 181 12.37 -11.93 -1.69
N ASP A 182 12.02 -11.14 -0.67
CA ASP A 182 10.86 -11.37 0.19
C ASP A 182 10.30 -10.03 0.72
N TYR A 183 9.09 -10.08 1.24
CA TYR A 183 8.38 -8.94 1.78
C TYR A 183 8.72 -8.74 3.25
N LYS A 184 8.70 -7.48 3.69
CA LYS A 184 8.77 -7.12 5.10
C LYS A 184 7.58 -6.28 5.53
N LEU A 185 7.13 -6.53 6.74
CA LEU A 185 6.20 -5.70 7.47
C LEU A 185 6.94 -5.02 8.62
N VAL A 186 7.04 -3.69 8.56
CA VAL A 186 7.61 -2.86 9.62
C VAL A 186 6.48 -2.42 10.52
N GLN A 187 6.67 -2.58 11.83
CA GLN A 187 5.82 -2.05 12.88
C GLN A 187 6.64 -1.06 13.71
N ILE A 188 6.11 0.15 13.87
CA ILE A 188 6.65 1.18 14.75
C ILE A 188 5.60 1.41 15.83
N SER A 189 5.98 1.24 17.10
CA SER A 189 5.05 1.39 18.21
C SER A 189 5.67 2.15 19.37
N GLY A 190 4.91 3.03 20.00
CA GLY A 190 5.41 3.86 21.10
C GLY A 190 4.34 4.77 21.66
N TYR A 191 4.70 5.49 22.72
CA TYR A 191 3.84 6.56 23.23
C TYR A 191 3.94 7.78 22.31
N ASP A 192 2.80 8.43 22.09
CA ASP A 192 2.73 9.68 21.33
C ASP A 192 3.73 10.70 21.89
N ASN A 193 4.42 11.39 20.98
CA ASN A 193 5.42 12.41 21.31
C ASN A 193 6.60 11.91 22.18
N CYS A 194 6.80 10.60 22.32
CA CYS A 194 7.94 10.02 23.05
C CYS A 194 9.06 9.53 22.14
N TRP A 195 10.28 9.51 22.70
CA TRP A 195 11.52 9.08 22.05
C TRP A 195 11.71 7.56 22.05
N SER A 196 10.98 6.86 22.91
CA SER A 196 11.11 5.42 23.11
C SER A 196 10.11 4.69 22.21
N GLN A 197 10.39 4.66 20.92
CA GLN A 197 9.65 3.85 19.97
C GLN A 197 10.37 2.53 19.74
N ILE A 198 9.59 1.46 19.64
CA ILE A 198 10.06 0.12 19.34
C ILE A 198 9.78 -0.11 17.87
N VAL A 199 10.81 -0.48 17.13
CA VAL A 199 10.70 -0.84 15.72
C VAL A 199 10.88 -2.34 15.60
N LYS A 200 9.88 -3.01 15.03
CA LYS A 200 9.92 -4.43 14.75
C LYS A 200 9.74 -4.65 13.25
N VAL A 201 10.46 -5.63 12.72
CA VAL A 201 10.39 -6.00 11.31
C VAL A 201 10.08 -7.48 11.23
N CYS A 202 9.00 -7.81 10.54
CA CYS A 202 8.61 -9.17 10.19
C CYS A 202 9.02 -9.46 8.75
N THR A 203 9.74 -10.56 8.54
CA THR A 203 9.97 -11.10 7.19
C THR A 203 8.84 -12.09 6.87
N ILE A 204 8.11 -11.89 5.78
CA ILE A 204 6.82 -12.58 5.55
C ILE A 204 6.99 -14.06 5.27
N GLY A 205 7.98 -14.45 4.44
CA GLY A 205 8.23 -15.85 4.09
C GLY A 205 8.60 -16.72 5.30
N SER A 206 9.40 -16.18 6.22
CA SER A 206 9.76 -16.88 7.47
C SER A 206 8.78 -16.65 8.63
N LYS A 207 7.95 -15.60 8.54
CA LYS A 207 7.08 -15.10 9.62
C LYS A 207 7.83 -14.77 10.92
N CYS A 208 9.12 -14.46 10.79
CA CYS A 208 9.97 -14.14 11.94
C CYS A 208 10.01 -12.64 12.18
N TRP A 209 9.79 -12.26 13.44
CA TRP A 209 9.94 -10.89 13.91
C TRP A 209 11.32 -10.66 14.49
N LYS A 210 11.92 -9.52 14.16
CA LYS A 210 13.09 -8.99 14.86
C LYS A 210 12.85 -7.57 15.33
N THR A 211 13.45 -7.23 16.47
CA THR A 211 13.40 -5.87 17.02
C THR A 211 14.66 -5.13 16.60
N ILE A 212 14.50 -3.95 15.99
CA ILE A 212 15.61 -3.06 15.68
C ILE A 212 15.85 -2.16 16.89
N GLN A 213 17.01 -2.30 17.52
CA GLN A 213 17.46 -1.38 18.55
C GLN A 213 18.00 -0.12 17.87
N SER A 214 17.13 0.84 17.56
CA SER A 214 17.54 2.14 17.04
C SER A 214 17.06 3.25 17.95
N LYS A 215 18.00 4.05 18.45
CA LYS A 215 17.69 5.38 19.01
C LYS A 215 17.57 6.33 17.83
N HIS A 216 16.40 6.38 17.20
CA HIS A 216 16.16 7.32 16.11
C HIS A 216 15.54 8.63 16.65
N PRO A 217 15.87 9.80 16.08
CA PRO A 217 15.37 11.09 16.57
C PRO A 217 13.93 11.39 16.14
N TYR A 218 13.28 10.47 15.43
CA TYR A 218 11.97 10.67 14.83
C TYR A 218 10.82 10.47 15.82
N VAL A 219 9.86 11.37 15.74
CA VAL A 219 8.62 11.36 16.52
C VAL A 219 7.45 11.35 15.55
N PHE A 220 6.44 10.57 15.88
CA PHE A 220 5.19 10.56 15.13
C PHE A 220 4.07 11.12 16.01
N SER A 221 3.41 12.19 15.56
CA SER A 221 2.29 12.79 16.28
C SER A 221 0.99 12.03 16.00
N GLY A 222 0.17 11.82 17.03
CA GLY A 222 -1.18 11.26 16.93
C GLY A 222 -2.28 12.29 16.64
N GLN A 223 -1.93 13.58 16.49
CA GLN A 223 -2.91 14.63 16.25
C GLN A 223 -3.24 14.75 14.75
N LEU A 224 -4.43 14.26 14.41
CA LEU A 224 -5.26 14.58 13.24
C LEU A 224 -4.95 13.84 11.92
N HIS A 225 -5.94 13.04 11.48
CA HIS A 225 -6.39 12.72 10.11
C HIS A 225 -5.38 12.33 9.01
N GLU A 226 -4.07 12.24 9.27
CA GLU A 226 -3.07 11.83 8.30
C GLU A 226 -2.98 10.29 8.23
N ASN A 227 -2.75 9.75 7.03
CA ASN A 227 -2.47 8.32 6.85
C ASN A 227 -1.32 7.90 7.78
N LEU A 228 -1.64 7.10 8.80
CA LEU A 228 -0.70 6.75 9.86
C LEU A 228 0.36 5.73 9.39
N HIS A 229 0.07 5.04 8.29
CA HIS A 229 0.87 3.92 7.78
C HIS A 229 1.74 4.35 6.60
N GLY A 230 2.80 3.58 6.39
CA GLY A 230 3.92 3.94 5.53
C GLY A 230 3.64 3.59 4.09
N VAL A 231 4.01 4.50 3.20
CA VAL A 231 3.92 4.28 1.76
C VAL A 231 5.25 3.74 1.26
N PHE A 232 5.22 2.59 0.58
CA PHE A 232 6.40 1.96 0.01
C PHE A 232 6.67 2.48 -1.40
N ILE A 233 7.83 3.10 -1.60
CA ILE A 233 8.27 3.63 -2.89
C ILE A 233 9.76 3.33 -3.04
N ASN A 234 10.14 2.67 -4.14
CA ASN A 234 11.54 2.45 -4.52
C ASN A 234 12.42 1.84 -3.42
N GLY A 235 11.93 0.84 -2.68
CA GLY A 235 12.70 0.19 -1.61
C GLY A 235 12.65 0.90 -0.25
N VAL A 236 11.94 2.03 -0.17
CA VAL A 236 11.89 2.86 1.05
C VAL A 236 10.44 3.03 1.50
N LEU A 237 10.19 2.86 2.79
CA LEU A 237 8.92 3.20 3.42
C LEU A 237 8.93 4.64 3.90
N HIS A 238 7.85 5.38 3.65
CA HIS A 238 7.73 6.80 3.96
C HIS A 238 6.54 7.07 4.87
N TRP A 239 6.75 7.81 5.95
CA TRP A 239 5.71 8.28 6.87
C TRP A 239 5.82 9.78 7.06
N SER A 240 4.68 10.44 7.29
CA SER A 240 4.66 11.79 7.86
C SER A 240 5.12 11.70 9.33
N GLY A 241 6.11 12.50 9.71
CA GLY A 241 6.62 12.59 11.06
C GLY A 241 7.29 13.93 11.34
N ALA A 242 8.01 14.00 12.45
CA ALA A 242 8.82 15.16 12.81
C ALA A 242 10.17 14.70 13.36
N THR A 243 11.19 15.53 13.14
CA THR A 243 12.44 15.42 13.89
C THR A 243 12.34 16.31 15.13
N LYS A 244 13.21 16.06 16.12
CA LYS A 244 13.33 16.94 17.29
C LYS A 244 14.69 17.63 17.25
N ALA A 245 14.72 18.95 17.40
CA ALA A 245 15.93 19.70 17.71
C ALA A 245 16.19 19.68 19.23
N THR A 246 17.42 19.97 19.64
CA THR A 246 17.88 20.04 21.04
C THR A 246 17.03 20.93 21.95
N PHE A 247 16.21 21.83 21.39
CA PHE A 247 15.35 22.78 22.10
C PHE A 247 13.85 22.75 21.69
N GLY A 248 13.38 21.77 20.90
CA GLY A 248 11.97 21.72 20.45
C GLY A 248 11.69 20.72 19.33
N ILE A 249 10.43 20.63 18.88
CA ILE A 249 10.06 19.85 17.69
C ILE A 249 10.41 20.71 16.45
N THR A 250 11.18 20.17 15.51
CA THR A 250 11.44 20.82 14.21
C THR A 250 10.25 20.63 13.26
N GLY A 251 10.27 21.29 12.10
CA GLY A 251 9.18 21.25 11.12
C GLY A 251 8.74 19.83 10.72
N LYS A 252 7.67 19.70 9.94
CA LYS A 252 7.25 18.38 9.44
C LYS A 252 8.40 17.77 8.58
N HIS A 253 8.68 16.49 8.77
CA HIS A 253 9.66 15.70 7.98
C HIS A 253 9.00 14.43 7.43
N ILE A 254 9.42 13.98 6.26
CA ILE A 254 9.07 12.64 5.78
C ILE A 254 10.11 11.68 6.35
N VAL A 255 9.68 10.88 7.32
CA VAL A 255 10.52 9.84 7.92
C VAL A 255 10.54 8.65 6.98
N CYS A 256 11.74 8.19 6.67
CA CYS A 256 11.99 7.15 5.70
C CYS A 256 12.62 5.94 6.41
N PHE A 257 12.29 4.73 5.95
CA PHE A 257 12.94 3.50 6.39
C PHE A 257 13.34 2.69 5.16
N ASP A 258 14.65 2.53 4.96
CA ASP A 258 15.18 1.66 3.92
C ASP A 258 14.92 0.21 4.33
N ILE A 259 14.15 -0.52 3.50
CA ILE A 259 13.73 -1.88 3.83
C ILE A 259 14.87 -2.90 3.75
N ASN A 260 15.89 -2.62 2.94
CA ASN A 260 17.02 -3.51 2.70
C ASN A 260 18.08 -3.32 3.79
N GLU A 261 18.44 -2.06 4.05
CA GLU A 261 19.43 -1.68 5.07
C GLU A 261 18.85 -1.64 6.49
N GLU A 262 17.52 -1.61 6.60
CA GLU A 262 16.78 -1.54 7.87
C GLU A 262 17.19 -0.35 8.74
N ARG A 263 17.36 0.79 8.08
CA ARG A 263 17.81 2.05 8.68
C ARG A 263 16.82 3.15 8.41
N PHE A 264 16.66 4.01 9.40
CA PHE A 264 15.89 5.23 9.23
C PHE A 264 16.75 6.33 8.62
N MET A 265 16.08 7.16 7.83
CA MET A 265 16.56 8.44 7.31
C MET A 265 15.38 9.41 7.26
N ASP A 266 15.62 10.64 6.87
CA ASP A 266 14.55 11.60 6.64
C ASP A 266 14.86 12.50 5.46
N ILE A 267 13.79 13.03 4.89
CA ILE A 267 13.84 14.08 3.89
C ILE A 267 12.96 15.25 4.37
N PRO A 268 13.36 16.49 4.08
CA PRO A 268 12.53 17.64 4.38
C PRO A 268 11.21 17.52 3.62
N PHE A 269 10.12 18.04 4.19
CA PHE A 269 8.90 18.22 3.39
C PHE A 269 9.20 19.14 2.20
N PRO A 270 8.57 18.90 1.03
CA PRO A 270 8.67 19.83 -0.08
C PRO A 270 8.31 21.23 0.38
N GLU A 271 9.10 22.24 0.02
CA GLU A 271 8.73 23.63 0.25
C GLU A 271 7.37 23.87 -0.40
N GLU A 272 6.38 24.28 0.39
CA GLU A 272 5.09 24.67 -0.15
C GLU A 272 5.36 25.81 -1.15
N THR A 273 5.07 25.60 -2.44
CA THR A 273 4.79 26.74 -3.32
C THR A 273 3.49 27.33 -2.81
N VAL A 274 3.61 28.23 -1.83
CA VAL A 274 2.48 28.94 -1.21
C VAL A 274 1.83 29.78 -2.30
N LEU A 275 0.81 29.25 -2.95
CA LEU A 275 -0.29 30.10 -3.36
C LEU A 275 -1.03 30.45 -2.06
N PRO A 276 -1.21 31.73 -1.70
CA PRO A 276 -1.81 32.10 -0.44
C PRO A 276 -3.20 31.46 -0.33
N LEU A 277 -3.34 30.49 0.56
CA LEU A 277 -4.65 29.98 0.97
C LEU A 277 -5.32 31.10 1.77
N GLN A 278 -6.14 31.92 1.11
CA GLN A 278 -7.18 32.64 1.82
C GLN A 278 -8.07 31.58 2.47
N GLN A 279 -8.19 31.64 3.80
CA GLN A 279 -9.10 30.82 4.57
C GLN A 279 -10.53 31.04 4.06
N HIS A 280 -11.01 30.18 3.17
CA HIS A 280 -12.42 30.07 2.87
C HIS A 280 -12.97 28.82 3.54
N GLN A 281 -13.75 29.06 4.60
CA GLN A 281 -14.84 28.19 4.99
C GLN A 281 -15.65 27.83 3.74
N GLU A 282 -16.08 26.57 3.69
CA GLU A 282 -16.80 25.94 2.59
C GLU A 282 -17.75 26.89 1.86
N THR A 283 -17.49 27.13 0.58
CA THR A 283 -18.54 27.41 -0.40
C THR A 283 -18.06 26.88 -1.74
N TYR A 284 -18.70 25.81 -2.23
CA TYR A 284 -18.52 25.35 -3.60
C TYR A 284 -18.91 26.47 -4.56
N ARG A 285 -17.97 26.91 -5.39
CA ARG A 285 -18.25 27.60 -6.65
C ARG A 285 -17.26 27.13 -7.71
N GLU A 286 -17.81 26.58 -8.79
CA GLU A 286 -17.11 26.32 -10.04
C GLU A 286 -16.43 27.58 -10.55
N VAL A 287 -15.18 27.46 -10.99
CA VAL A 287 -14.60 28.36 -11.99
C VAL A 287 -13.79 27.50 -12.96
N GLY A 288 -14.29 27.37 -14.18
CA GLY A 288 -13.61 26.69 -15.26
C GLY A 288 -12.31 27.38 -15.66
N GLY A 289 -11.28 26.57 -15.94
CA GLY A 289 -10.00 26.99 -16.50
C GLY A 289 -9.29 25.80 -17.12
N SER A 290 -9.11 25.85 -18.44
CA SER A 290 -8.53 24.82 -19.33
C SER A 290 -7.13 24.32 -18.91
N PRO A 291 -6.80 23.02 -19.04
CA PRO A 291 -5.45 22.51 -18.85
C PRO A 291 -4.64 22.59 -20.15
N LYS A 292 -3.99 23.73 -20.38
CA LYS A 292 -2.73 23.79 -21.12
C LYS A 292 -1.84 24.73 -20.34
N ASP A 293 -0.83 24.17 -19.69
CA ASP A 293 0.45 24.78 -19.30
C ASP A 293 0.95 24.12 -18.01
N LEU A 294 1.64 22.98 -18.13
CA LEU A 294 2.62 22.48 -17.16
C LEU A 294 3.45 21.37 -17.86
N LEU A 295 4.24 21.79 -18.86
CA LEU A 295 5.31 20.97 -19.44
C LEU A 295 6.61 21.80 -19.40
N TYR A 296 7.60 21.23 -18.70
CA TYR A 296 9.03 21.60 -18.62
C TYR A 296 9.44 22.80 -17.72
N PRO A 297 10.28 22.58 -16.69
CA PRO A 297 11.20 23.61 -16.23
C PRO A 297 12.39 23.70 -17.20
N ARG A 298 12.56 24.87 -17.83
CA ARG A 298 13.76 25.24 -18.58
C ARG A 298 14.91 25.52 -17.61
N ILE A 299 16.03 24.82 -17.82
CA ILE A 299 17.34 25.14 -17.24
C ILE A 299 17.88 26.38 -17.95
N GLN A 300 18.34 27.39 -17.19
CA GLN A 300 19.18 28.47 -17.73
C GLN A 300 20.64 28.29 -17.26
N PRO A 301 21.63 28.62 -18.11
CA PRO A 301 23.04 28.40 -17.81
C PRO A 301 23.63 29.50 -16.94
N PHE A 302 24.61 29.10 -16.14
CA PHE A 302 25.47 29.96 -15.33
C PHE A 302 26.19 31.03 -16.20
N LYS A 303 26.32 32.23 -15.63
CA LYS A 303 27.38 33.19 -15.94
C LYS A 303 28.26 33.35 -14.71
#